data_AF-V4TZR4-F1
#
_entry.id   AF-V4TZR4-F1
#
_cell.length_a   1.000
_cell.length_b   1.000
_cell.length_c   1.000
_cell.angle_alpha   90.00
_cell.angle_beta   90.00
_cell.angle_gamma   90.00
#
_symmetry.space_group_name_H-M   'P 1'
#
loop_
_entity.id
_entity.type
_entity.pdbx_description
1 polymer ?
#
loop_
_entity_poly.entity_id
_entity_poly.type
_entity_poly.pdbx_seq_one_letter_code
_entity_poly.pdbx_strand_id
1 'polypeptide(L)'
;MYTDTQNNVLTITFELHVWILYGLHVVHPDSTLVITINAVGLALELIYLSIFCLYDCQKSGRKVVGLGPLREVIFVGVIDVITFLAFHTHSSRIVYDIFNVIMCTSPLTIWVYKTSRTQSITYKRDYKKAYKCLSCLL
;
A
#
# COMPACT_ATOMS: atom_id res chain seq x y z
N MET A 1 -18.54 9.56 0.48
CA MET A 1 -18.34 8.59 -0.61
C MET A 1 -16.95 8.74 -1.21
N TYR A 2 -16.62 9.85 -1.87
CA TYR A 2 -15.28 10.07 -2.46
C TYR A 2 -14.12 9.97 -1.47
N THR A 3 -14.28 10.47 -0.24
CA THR A 3 -13.27 10.35 0.82
C THR A 3 -12.99 8.91 1.23
N ASP A 4 -14.01 8.05 1.20
CA ASP A 4 -13.88 6.65 1.60
C ASP A 4 -13.24 5.81 0.49
N THR A 5 -13.66 6.05 -0.76
CA THR A 5 -12.98 5.55 -1.96
C THR A 5 -11.52 5.98 -1.97
N GLN A 6 -11.24 7.20 -1.52
CA GLN A 6 -9.88 7.72 -1.49
C GLN A 6 -8.99 7.09 -0.46
N ASN A 7 -9.47 6.97 0.77
CA ASN A 7 -8.72 6.29 1.79
C ASN A 7 -8.42 4.84 1.39
N ASN A 8 -9.36 4.17 0.71
CA ASN A 8 -9.15 2.81 0.20
C ASN A 8 -8.08 2.74 -0.91
N VAL A 9 -8.14 3.64 -1.91
CA VAL A 9 -7.13 3.71 -2.97
C VAL A 9 -5.76 4.00 -2.38
N LEU A 10 -5.64 4.98 -1.48
CA LEU A 10 -4.37 5.31 -0.81
C LEU A 10 -3.79 4.10 -0.06
N THR A 11 -4.64 3.38 0.69
CA THR A 11 -4.24 2.15 1.41
C THR A 11 -3.68 1.10 0.45
N ILE A 12 -4.37 0.84 -0.67
CA ILE A 12 -3.98 -0.19 -1.65
C ILE A 12 -2.68 0.21 -2.37
N THR A 13 -2.62 1.45 -2.86
CA THR A 13 -1.44 2.00 -3.52
C THR A 13 -0.22 1.88 -2.61
N PHE A 14 -0.37 2.24 -1.33
CA PHE A 14 0.72 2.21 -0.35
C PHE A 14 1.24 0.80 -0.09
N GLU A 15 0.35 -0.16 0.15
CA GLU A 15 0.69 -1.58 0.33
C GLU A 15 1.46 -2.12 -0.87
N LEU A 16 1.00 -1.86 -2.10
CA LEU A 16 1.67 -2.33 -3.32
C LEU A 16 3.08 -1.73 -3.47
N HIS A 17 3.26 -0.44 -3.17
CA HIS A 17 4.59 0.19 -3.20
C HIS A 17 5.54 -0.42 -2.17
N VAL A 18 5.08 -0.56 -0.92
CA VAL A 18 5.86 -1.17 0.17
C VAL A 18 6.34 -2.57 -0.21
N TRP A 19 5.46 -3.39 -0.78
CA TRP A 19 5.80 -4.75 -1.20
C TRP A 19 6.73 -4.82 -2.42
N ILE A 20 6.61 -3.88 -3.36
CA ILE A 20 7.56 -3.74 -4.49
C ILE A 20 8.95 -3.38 -3.97
N LEU A 21 9.03 -2.47 -2.99
CA LEU A 21 10.27 -2.03 -2.36
C LEU A 21 10.92 -3.12 -1.51
N TYR A 22 10.12 -3.88 -0.76
CA TYR A 22 10.55 -5.07 -0.03
C TYR A 22 11.16 -6.12 -0.96
N GLY A 23 10.50 -6.36 -2.10
CA GLY A 23 10.95 -7.35 -3.07
C GLY A 23 12.19 -6.94 -3.85
N LEU A 24 12.58 -5.66 -3.86
CA LEU A 24 13.69 -5.16 -4.68
C LEU A 24 14.97 -5.97 -4.39
N HIS A 25 15.59 -6.49 -5.45
CA HIS A 25 16.78 -7.37 -5.41
C HIS A 25 17.99 -6.83 -4.63
N VAL A 26 17.94 -5.55 -4.23
CA VAL A 26 18.94 -4.92 -3.38
C VAL A 26 18.76 -5.30 -1.90
N VAL A 27 17.58 -5.73 -1.47
CA VAL A 27 17.29 -6.13 -0.08
C VAL A 27 17.29 -7.66 0.06
N HIS A 28 16.60 -8.38 -0.83
CA HIS A 28 16.54 -9.84 -0.86
C HIS A 28 16.84 -10.41 -2.26
N PRO A 29 17.90 -11.21 -2.44
CA PRO A 29 17.97 -12.13 -3.58
C PRO A 29 16.88 -13.20 -3.36
N ASP A 30 16.10 -13.52 -4.40
CA ASP A 30 14.98 -14.50 -4.46
C ASP A 30 13.53 -13.98 -4.31
N SER A 31 13.29 -12.67 -4.14
CA SER A 31 11.92 -12.11 -3.99
C SER A 31 11.26 -11.60 -5.28
N THR A 32 11.73 -12.01 -6.46
CA THR A 32 11.24 -11.55 -7.78
C THR A 32 9.74 -11.73 -7.98
N LEU A 33 9.19 -12.84 -7.48
CA LEU A 33 7.76 -13.15 -7.62
C LEU A 33 6.89 -12.10 -6.92
N VAL A 34 7.32 -11.68 -5.73
CA VAL A 34 6.65 -10.66 -4.92
C VAL A 34 6.66 -9.32 -5.65
N ILE A 35 7.79 -8.92 -6.23
CA ILE A 35 7.88 -7.69 -7.03
C ILE A 35 6.91 -7.75 -8.21
N THR A 36 6.95 -8.84 -8.99
CA THR A 36 6.17 -8.92 -10.24
C THR A 36 4.67 -8.89 -10.00
N ILE A 37 4.17 -9.58 -8.98
CA ILE A 37 2.74 -9.60 -8.64
C ILE A 37 2.29 -8.22 -8.16
N ASN A 38 3.05 -7.58 -7.27
CA ASN A 38 2.69 -6.26 -6.74
C ASN A 38 2.82 -5.16 -7.82
N ALA A 39 3.81 -5.25 -8.71
CA ALA A 39 3.94 -4.34 -9.85
C ALA A 39 2.77 -4.47 -10.84
N VAL A 40 2.30 -5.70 -11.10
CA VAL A 40 1.08 -5.92 -11.90
C VAL A 40 -0.15 -5.37 -11.18
N GLY A 41 -0.25 -5.56 -9.86
CA GLY A 41 -1.29 -4.95 -9.03
C GLY A 41 -1.33 -3.42 -9.16
N LEU A 42 -0.16 -2.78 -9.11
CA LEU A 42 -0.02 -1.34 -9.27
C LEU A 42 -0.42 -0.87 -10.67
N ALA A 43 -0.06 -1.63 -11.70
CA ALA A 43 -0.46 -1.33 -13.09
C ALA A 43 -1.98 -1.41 -13.26
N LEU A 44 -2.62 -2.43 -12.67
CA LEU A 44 -4.07 -2.58 -12.70
C LEU A 44 -4.78 -1.46 -11.93
N GLU A 45 -4.24 -1.03 -10.79
CA GLU A 45 -4.76 0.10 -10.02
C GLU A 45 -4.69 1.40 -10.83
N LEU A 46 -3.58 1.66 -11.52
CA LEU A 46 -3.42 2.79 -12.43
C LEU A 46 -4.43 2.77 -13.59
N ILE A 47 -4.68 1.59 -14.19
CA ILE A 47 -5.69 1.42 -15.24
C ILE A 47 -7.08 1.73 -14.69
N TYR A 48 -7.43 1.18 -13.52
CA TYR A 48 -8.70 1.43 -12.87
C TYR A 48 -8.91 2.91 -12.56
N LEU A 49 -7.91 3.58 -11.98
CA LEU A 49 -7.94 5.01 -11.70
C LEU A 49 -8.04 5.86 -12.97
N SER A 50 -7.38 5.44 -14.05
CA SER A 50 -7.46 6.12 -15.34
C SER A 50 -8.87 6.06 -15.91
N ILE A 51 -9.50 4.88 -15.89
CA ILE A 51 -10.89 4.69 -16.31
C ILE A 51 -11.83 5.50 -15.40
N PHE A 52 -11.68 5.41 -14.08
CA PHE A 52 -12.47 6.19 -13.13
C PHE A 52 -12.37 7.69 -13.41
N CYS A 53 -11.16 8.18 -13.69
CA CYS A 53 -10.93 9.56 -14.03
C CYS A 53 -11.66 9.93 -15.33
N LEU A 54 -11.61 9.11 -16.37
CA LEU A 54 -12.29 9.36 -17.65
C LEU A 54 -13.81 9.42 -17.51
N TYR A 55 -14.42 8.52 -16.73
CA TYR A 55 -15.87 8.41 -16.57
C TYR A 55 -16.46 9.35 -15.51
N ASP A 56 -15.66 9.86 -14.59
CA ASP A 56 -16.16 10.77 -13.56
C ASP A 56 -16.49 12.16 -14.17
N CYS A 57 -17.79 12.40 -14.35
CA CYS A 57 -18.32 13.68 -14.82
C CYS A 57 -18.23 14.78 -13.76
N GLN A 58 -18.04 14.45 -12.48
CA GLN A 58 -17.91 15.43 -11.40
C GLN A 58 -16.44 15.81 -11.19
N LYS A 59 -16.05 17.02 -11.61
CA LYS A 59 -14.66 17.53 -11.49
C LYS A 59 -14.06 17.47 -10.07
N SER A 60 -14.89 17.38 -9.02
CA SER A 60 -14.45 17.28 -7.64
C SER A 60 -13.89 15.88 -7.31
N GLY A 61 -14.56 14.81 -7.78
CA GLY A 61 -14.16 13.42 -7.53
C GLY A 61 -12.81 13.10 -8.17
N ARG A 62 -12.61 13.47 -9.45
CA ARG A 62 -11.34 13.33 -10.18
C ARG A 62 -10.14 13.96 -9.48
N LYS A 63 -10.30 15.14 -8.88
CA LYS A 63 -9.18 15.84 -8.23
C LYS A 63 -8.76 15.12 -6.97
N VAL A 64 -9.71 14.77 -6.11
CA VAL A 64 -9.37 14.02 -4.90
C VAL A 64 -8.82 12.66 -5.33
N VAL A 65 -9.52 11.95 -6.23
CA VAL A 65 -9.21 10.57 -6.61
C VAL A 65 -7.97 10.35 -7.44
N GLY A 66 -7.68 11.27 -8.35
CA GLY A 66 -6.48 11.24 -9.17
C GLY A 66 -5.24 11.82 -8.47
N LEU A 67 -5.37 12.96 -7.78
CA LEU A 67 -4.20 13.65 -7.21
C LEU A 67 -3.77 13.10 -5.84
N GLY A 68 -4.70 12.53 -5.08
CA GLY A 68 -4.41 11.90 -3.79
C GLY A 68 -3.27 10.87 -3.87
N PRO A 69 -3.44 9.77 -4.64
CA PRO A 69 -2.45 8.71 -4.74
C PRO A 69 -1.14 9.16 -5.40
N LEU A 70 -1.20 10.07 -6.39
CA LEU A 70 0.01 10.62 -7.03
C LEU A 70 0.92 11.35 -6.04
N ARG A 71 0.35 12.13 -5.11
CA ARG A 71 1.12 12.83 -4.07
C ARG A 71 1.86 11.84 -3.17
N GLU A 72 1.22 10.73 -2.84
CA GLU A 72 1.75 9.71 -1.93
C GLU A 72 2.85 8.88 -2.59
N VAL A 73 2.65 8.45 -3.83
CA VAL A 73 3.67 7.76 -4.64
C VAL A 73 4.94 8.61 -4.74
N ILE A 74 4.81 9.91 -4.99
CA ILE A 74 5.96 10.83 -5.07
C ILE A 74 6.64 10.94 -3.71
N PHE A 75 5.89 11.07 -2.62
CA PHE A 75 6.45 11.20 -1.28
C PHE A 75 7.23 9.95 -0.85
N VAL A 76 6.64 8.76 -1.03
CA VAL A 76 7.30 7.49 -0.71
C VAL A 76 8.51 7.27 -1.61
N GLY A 77 8.36 7.47 -2.92
CA GLY A 77 9.46 7.32 -3.87
C GLY A 77 10.64 8.26 -3.61
N VAL A 78 10.40 9.49 -3.14
CA VAL A 78 11.48 10.42 -2.74
C VAL A 78 12.22 9.89 -1.50
N ILE A 79 11.49 9.39 -0.50
CA ILE A 79 12.10 8.78 0.70
C ILE A 79 12.95 7.58 0.31
N ASP A 80 12.48 6.74 -0.61
CA ASP A 80 13.22 5.57 -1.08
C ASP A 80 14.49 5.96 -1.83
N VAL A 81 14.41 6.93 -2.75
CA VAL A 81 15.58 7.41 -3.50
C VAL A 81 16.63 8.00 -2.56
N ILE A 82 16.20 8.80 -1.58
CA ILE A 82 17.11 9.36 -0.56
C ILE A 82 17.74 8.23 0.27
N THR A 83 16.95 7.25 0.69
CA THR A 83 17.45 6.13 1.51
C THR A 83 18.43 5.26 0.72
N PHE A 84 18.12 5.00 -0.56
CA PHE A 84 18.99 4.27 -1.48
C PHE A 84 20.32 5.00 -1.72
N LEU A 85 20.27 6.32 -1.93
CA LEU A 85 21.50 7.13 -2.10
C LEU A 85 22.32 7.22 -0.81
N ALA A 86 21.67 7.35 0.34
CA ALA A 86 22.34 7.55 1.62
C ALA A 86 23.00 6.27 2.16
N PHE A 87 22.51 5.10 1.77
CA PHE A 87 22.88 3.84 2.40
C PHE A 87 23.25 2.74 1.39
N HIS A 88 24.48 2.83 0.86
CA HIS A 88 25.02 1.86 -0.10
C HIS A 88 25.52 0.54 0.53
N THR A 89 25.52 0.41 1.87
CA THR A 89 26.22 -0.64 2.64
C THR A 89 25.27 -1.73 3.17
N HIS A 90 25.68 -3.01 3.19
CA HIS A 90 24.83 -4.15 3.61
C HIS A 90 24.09 -4.00 4.96
N SER A 91 24.65 -3.28 5.95
CA SER A 91 24.02 -3.10 7.27
C SER A 91 22.76 -2.23 7.26
N SER A 92 22.54 -1.41 6.21
CA SER A 92 21.36 -0.55 6.12
C SER A 92 20.11 -1.27 5.63
N ARG A 93 20.28 -2.44 4.99
CA ARG A 93 19.19 -3.21 4.40
C ARG A 93 18.20 -3.68 5.48
N ILE A 94 18.72 -4.06 6.65
CA ILE A 94 17.91 -4.54 7.79
C ILE A 94 17.09 -3.39 8.40
N VAL A 95 17.67 -2.19 8.50
CA VAL A 95 16.97 -1.02 9.05
C VAL A 95 15.88 -0.53 8.11
N TYR A 96 16.16 -0.55 6.80
CA TYR A 96 15.17 -0.25 5.77
C TYR A 96 14.01 -1.25 5.80
N ASP A 97 14.32 -2.54 5.90
CA ASP A 97 13.31 -3.60 5.96
C ASP A 97 12.41 -3.48 7.20
N ILE A 98 13.00 -3.26 8.38
CA ILE A 98 12.26 -3.03 9.63
C ILE A 98 11.36 -1.78 9.51
N PHE A 99 11.87 -0.69 8.93
CA PHE A 99 11.08 0.52 8.74
C PHE A 99 9.89 0.28 7.80
N ASN A 100 10.11 -0.46 6.72
CA ASN A 100 9.08 -0.81 5.73
C ASN A 100 7.99 -1.70 6.35
N VAL A 101 8.37 -2.68 7.19
CA VAL A 101 7.44 -3.55 7.93
C VAL A 101 6.63 -2.79 8.97
N ILE A 102 7.25 -1.86 9.72
CA ILE A 102 6.51 -1.00 10.66
C ILE A 102 5.52 -0.12 9.89
N MET A 103 5.91 0.35 8.71
CA MET A 103 5.07 1.18 7.85
C MET A 103 3.82 0.44 7.34
N CYS A 104 3.90 -0.88 7.09
CA CYS A 104 2.73 -1.75 6.78
C CYS A 104 1.65 -1.77 7.87
N THR A 105 1.92 -1.36 9.11
CA THR A 105 0.90 -1.40 10.18
C THR A 105 -0.16 -0.30 10.06
N SER A 106 0.13 0.77 9.33
CA SER A 106 -0.78 1.92 9.10
C SER A 106 -2.08 1.55 8.34
N PRO A 107 -2.02 0.87 7.18
CA PRO A 107 -3.22 0.43 6.45
C PRO A 107 -4.08 -0.57 7.23
N LEU A 108 -3.46 -1.49 8.00
CA LEU A 108 -4.18 -2.38 8.92
C LEU A 108 -4.99 -1.59 9.95
N THR A 109 -4.44 -0.50 10.50
CA THR A 109 -5.12 0.31 11.54
C THR A 109 -6.42 0.95 11.02
N ILE A 110 -6.46 1.39 9.76
CA ILE A 110 -7.67 1.95 9.12
C ILE A 110 -8.72 0.87 8.93
N TRP A 111 -8.31 -0.32 8.48
CA TRP A 111 -9.20 -1.47 8.29
C TRP A 111 -9.75 -2.02 9.62
N VAL A 112 -8.92 -2.11 10.66
CA VAL A 112 -9.30 -2.44 12.04
C VAL A 112 -10.33 -1.43 12.56
N TYR A 113 -10.06 -0.14 12.35
CA TYR A 113 -10.94 0.95 12.78
C TYR A 113 -12.32 0.86 12.13
N LYS A 114 -12.37 0.64 10.81
CA LYS A 114 -13.63 0.41 10.08
C LYS A 114 -14.37 -0.82 10.60
N THR A 115 -13.68 -1.95 10.76
CA THR A 115 -14.24 -3.20 11.33
C THR A 115 -14.86 -2.97 12.71
N SER A 116 -14.21 -2.17 13.56
CA SER A 116 -14.65 -1.95 14.94
C SER A 116 -15.98 -1.19 15.01
N ARG A 117 -16.24 -0.33 14.01
CA ARG A 117 -17.47 0.46 13.88
C ARG A 117 -18.62 -0.33 13.23
N THR A 118 -18.33 -1.43 12.54
CA THR A 118 -19.39 -2.31 12.00
C THR A 118 -20.17 -2.99 13.13
N GLN A 119 -21.49 -3.10 13.01
CA GLN A 119 -22.34 -3.84 13.95
C GLN A 119 -22.44 -5.34 13.57
N SER A 120 -21.94 -5.71 12.38
CA SER A 120 -21.99 -7.10 11.90
C SER A 120 -21.01 -7.99 12.63
N ILE A 121 -21.54 -8.94 13.42
CA ILE A 121 -20.76 -9.96 14.14
C ILE A 121 -19.99 -10.90 13.20
N THR A 122 -20.53 -11.14 12.00
CA THR A 122 -19.89 -11.98 10.98
C THR A 122 -18.61 -11.32 10.48
N TYR A 123 -18.69 -10.02 10.18
CA TYR A 123 -17.54 -9.25 9.68
C TYR A 123 -16.38 -9.21 10.69
N LYS A 124 -16.69 -8.99 11.99
CA LYS A 124 -15.68 -9.00 13.06
C LYS A 124 -15.02 -10.36 13.25
N ARG A 125 -15.79 -11.45 13.16
CA ARG A 125 -15.29 -12.82 13.33
C ARG A 125 -14.36 -13.23 12.20
N ASP A 126 -14.74 -12.93 10.97
CA ASP A 126 -13.96 -13.29 9.78
C ASP A 126 -12.67 -12.43 9.69
N TYR A 127 -12.77 -11.16 10.07
CA TYR A 127 -11.61 -10.28 10.26
C TYR A 127 -10.61 -10.85 11.28
N LYS A 128 -11.07 -11.26 12.46
CA LYS A 128 -10.19 -11.78 13.53
C LYS A 128 -9.48 -13.06 13.08
N LYS A 129 -10.13 -13.88 12.26
CA LYS A 129 -9.51 -15.08 11.65
C LYS A 129 -8.45 -14.69 10.62
N ALA A 130 -8.76 -13.76 9.71
CA ALA A 130 -7.82 -13.29 8.71
C ALA A 130 -6.57 -12.66 9.33
N TYR A 131 -6.74 -11.79 10.34
CA TYR A 131 -5.63 -11.15 11.04
C TYR A 131 -4.72 -12.18 11.74
N LYS A 132 -5.31 -13.20 12.35
CA LYS A 132 -4.56 -14.29 12.99
C LYS A 132 -3.81 -15.15 11.96
N CYS A 133 -4.36 -15.32 10.76
CA CYS A 133 -3.69 -16.01 9.66
C CYS A 133 -2.51 -15.17 9.12
N LEU A 134 -2.73 -13.86 8.94
CA LEU A 134 -1.72 -12.92 8.44
C LEU A 134 -0.55 -12.78 9.41
N SER A 135 -0.82 -12.71 10.71
CA SER A 135 0.20 -12.69 11.77
C SER A 135 0.98 -14.00 11.91
N CYS A 136 0.57 -15.09 11.25
CA CYS A 136 1.32 -16.33 11.16
C CYS A 136 2.11 -16.47 9.86
N LEU A 137 1.88 -15.59 8.88
CA LEU A 137 2.56 -15.57 7.58
C LEU A 137 3.69 -14.52 7.52
N LEU A 138 3.64 -13.51 8.39
CA LEU A 138 4.75 -12.62 8.75
C LEU A 138 5.60 -13.26 9.85
#